data_AF-A0A9W7D7J9-F1
#
_entry.id   AF-A0A9W7D7J9-F1
#
_cell.length_a   1.000
_cell.length_b   1.000
_cell.length_c   1.000
_cell.angle_alpha   90.00
_cell.angle_beta   90.00
_cell.angle_gamma   90.00
#
_symmetry.space_group_name_H-M   'P 1'
#
loop_
_entity.id
_entity.type
_entity.pdbx_description
1 polymer ?
#
loop_
_entity_poly.entity_id
_entity_poly.type
_entity_poly.pdbx_seq_one_letter_code
_entity_poly.pdbx_strand_id
1 'polypeptide(L)'
;MYASNYGSPFDPYILEAGMEGCRDIQLICQSPNSSDMNVLDLGGFASLQSLLSQILQMKTEEIIREERKAYAGMPKKTIENIFLSLQNCMRCVLSCDGRNDYKLPRMGTEALRRNGLLPQSLPCDVEVYNRAVATLREEDYGRHLFFTEQPTS
;
A
#
# COMPACT_ATOMS: atom_id res chain seq x y z
N MET A 1 11.01 11.57 22.65
CA MET A 1 11.72 11.24 21.40
C MET A 1 11.97 9.75 21.39
N TYR A 2 11.22 8.98 20.60
CA TYR A 2 11.61 7.60 20.33
C TYR A 2 12.59 7.63 19.16
N ALA A 3 13.83 7.21 19.39
CA ALA A 3 14.72 6.85 18.30
C ALA A 3 14.07 5.67 17.57
N SER A 4 13.58 5.92 16.36
CA SER A 4 13.11 4.86 15.48
C SER A 4 14.32 4.02 15.08
N ASN A 5 14.35 2.75 15.51
CA ASN A 5 15.35 1.75 15.12
C ASN A 5 15.24 1.31 13.64
N TYR A 6 14.52 2.08 12.82
CA TYR A 6 14.34 1.77 11.40
C TYR A 6 15.40 2.55 10.62
N GLY A 7 16.20 1.85 9.80
CA GLY A 7 17.19 2.50 8.93
C GLY A 7 16.54 3.56 8.05
N SER A 8 17.28 4.62 7.73
CA SER A 8 16.78 5.70 6.88
C SER A 8 16.38 5.15 5.51
N PRO A 9 15.20 5.49 4.96
CA PRO A 9 14.85 5.13 3.58
C PRO A 9 15.79 5.79 2.55
N PHE A 10 16.56 6.80 2.98
CA PHE A 10 17.60 7.48 2.19
C PHE A 10 19.00 6.96 2.50
N ASP A 11 19.12 5.78 3.11
CA ASP A 11 20.43 5.15 3.28
C ASP A 11 21.09 4.95 1.90
N PRO A 12 22.35 5.38 1.70
CA PRO A 12 23.00 5.29 0.40
C PRO A 12 23.04 3.88 -0.20
N TYR A 13 23.20 2.84 0.62
CA TYR A 13 23.20 1.45 0.13
C TYR A 13 21.82 1.02 -0.35
N ILE A 14 20.78 1.50 0.32
CA ILE A 14 19.39 1.24 -0.06
C ILE A 14 19.05 1.94 -1.37
N LEU A 15 19.44 3.21 -1.52
CA LEU A 15 19.24 3.97 -2.75
C LEU A 15 20.00 3.36 -3.93
N GLU A 16 21.27 2.98 -3.71
CA GLU A 16 22.09 2.30 -4.72
C GLU A 16 21.46 0.99 -5.18
N ALA A 17 20.99 0.14 -4.25
CA ALA A 17 20.28 -1.09 -4.58
C ALA A 17 18.95 -0.83 -5.30
N GLY A 18 18.24 0.25 -4.96
CA GLY A 18 17.00 0.66 -5.63
C GLY A 18 17.20 1.13 -7.07
N MET A 19 18.41 1.61 -7.38
CA MET A 19 18.86 2.03 -8.71
C MET A 19 19.58 0.91 -9.48
N GLU A 20 19.76 -0.27 -8.87
CA GLU A 20 20.43 -1.41 -9.50
C GLU A 20 19.53 -2.09 -10.55
N GLY A 21 20.10 -2.33 -11.74
CA GLY A 21 19.30 -2.66 -12.92
C GLY A 21 18.50 -1.43 -13.38
N CYS A 22 17.76 -1.51 -14.48
CA CYS A 22 16.96 -0.37 -14.96
C CYS A 22 15.71 -0.08 -14.08
N ARG A 23 15.89 -0.03 -12.76
CA ARG A 23 14.86 0.15 -11.73
C ARG A 23 15.03 1.53 -11.10
N ASP A 24 13.92 2.20 -10.86
CA ASP A 24 13.85 3.42 -10.05
C ASP A 24 12.93 3.10 -8.86
N ILE A 25 13.47 2.34 -7.91
CA ILE A 25 12.74 1.92 -6.71
C ILE A 25 13.14 2.85 -5.57
N GLN A 26 12.16 3.57 -5.05
CA GLN A 26 12.32 4.47 -3.92
C GLN A 26 11.59 3.90 -2.70
N LEU A 27 12.26 3.89 -1.56
CA LEU A 27 11.65 3.50 -0.30
C LEU A 27 10.93 4.69 0.32
N ILE A 28 9.71 4.42 0.79
CA ILE A 28 8.90 5.37 1.52
C ILE A 28 8.64 4.81 2.92
N CYS A 29 8.75 5.65 3.94
CA CYS A 29 8.37 5.26 5.29
C CYS A 29 6.86 5.07 5.36
N GLN A 30 6.42 3.94 5.88
CA GLN A 30 5.03 3.76 6.32
C GLN A 30 4.86 4.29 7.74
N SER A 31 3.74 4.95 8.00
CA SER A 31 3.41 5.42 9.35
C SER A 31 3.23 4.23 10.31
N PRO A 32 3.59 4.39 11.60
CA PRO A 32 3.35 3.37 12.61
C PRO A 32 1.85 3.01 12.71
N ASN A 33 1.54 1.73 12.95
CA ASN A 33 0.18 1.21 13.12
C ASN A 33 -0.77 1.40 11.91
N SER A 34 -0.22 1.44 10.68
CA SER A 34 -1.00 1.62 9.45
C SER A 34 -0.99 0.37 8.56
N SER A 35 -1.44 -0.77 9.10
CA SER A 35 -1.53 -2.03 8.35
C SER A 35 -2.51 -1.97 7.17
N ASP A 36 -3.51 -1.09 7.26
CA ASP A 36 -4.44 -0.69 6.21
C ASP A 36 -3.77 -0.04 4.98
N MET A 37 -2.56 0.49 5.16
CA MET A 37 -1.74 1.12 4.12
C MET A 37 -0.72 0.15 3.49
N ASN A 38 -0.73 -1.12 3.88
CA ASN A 38 0.10 -2.17 3.29
C ASN A 38 -0.76 -3.16 2.50
N VAL A 39 -0.52 -3.25 1.19
CA VAL A 39 -1.25 -4.16 0.28
C VAL A 39 -1.16 -5.63 0.71
N LEU A 40 -0.04 -6.03 1.33
CA LEU A 40 0.17 -7.41 1.78
C LEU A 40 -0.68 -7.73 3.00
N ASP A 41 -0.71 -6.83 3.99
CA ASP A 41 -1.51 -6.98 5.20
C ASP A 41 -3.02 -6.84 4.92
N LEU A 42 -3.38 -5.92 4.02
CA LEU A 42 -4.78 -5.62 3.69
C LEU A 42 -5.52 -6.81 3.05
N GLY A 43 -4.80 -7.70 2.37
CA GLY A 43 -5.45 -8.86 1.77
C GLY A 43 -4.54 -9.85 1.06
N GLY A 44 -3.26 -9.53 0.80
CA GLY A 44 -2.31 -10.44 0.19
C GLY A 44 -2.12 -11.71 1.03
N PHE A 45 -1.74 -11.55 2.30
CA PHE A 45 -1.54 -12.67 3.23
C PHE A 45 -2.85 -13.41 3.52
N ALA A 46 -3.95 -12.70 3.71
CA ALA A 46 -5.26 -13.34 3.92
C ALA A 46 -5.69 -14.19 2.70
N SER A 47 -5.41 -13.71 1.48
CA SER A 47 -5.71 -14.46 0.25
C SER A 47 -4.84 -15.71 0.11
N LEU A 48 -3.54 -15.59 0.39
CA LEU A 48 -2.62 -16.74 0.41
C LEU A 48 -3.04 -17.75 1.48
N GLN A 49 -3.33 -17.30 2.70
CA GLN A 49 -3.76 -18.16 3.79
C GLN A 49 -5.08 -18.87 3.46
N SER A 50 -6.03 -18.20 2.79
CA SER A 50 -7.26 -18.84 2.33
C SER A 50 -6.98 -19.98 1.34
N LEU A 51 -6.02 -19.81 0.44
CA LEU A 51 -5.60 -20.85 -0.51
C LEU A 51 -4.86 -22.00 0.17
N LEU A 52 -4.10 -21.70 1.22
CA LEU A 52 -3.32 -22.67 2.00
C LEU A 52 -4.10 -23.31 3.16
N SER A 53 -5.33 -22.86 3.44
CA SER A 53 -6.12 -23.22 4.63
C SER A 53 -6.40 -24.72 4.80
N GLN A 54 -6.25 -25.52 3.74
CA GLN A 54 -6.46 -26.98 3.75
C GLN A 54 -5.17 -27.77 4.03
N ILE A 55 -4.03 -27.10 4.18
CA ILE A 55 -2.68 -27.70 4.15
C ILE A 55 -2.04 -27.55 5.55
N LEU A 56 -2.65 -28.18 6.56
CA LEU A 56 -2.34 -27.88 7.95
C LEU A 56 -1.25 -28.76 8.61
N GLN A 57 -0.58 -29.65 7.86
CA GLN A 57 0.45 -30.55 8.43
C GLN A 57 1.59 -30.87 7.44
N MET A 58 2.30 -29.86 6.97
CA MET A 58 3.39 -30.01 6.00
C MET A 58 4.76 -29.66 6.58
N LYS A 59 5.81 -30.31 6.06
CA LYS A 59 7.21 -29.92 6.32
C LYS A 59 7.51 -28.57 5.65
N THR A 60 8.54 -27.87 6.10
CA THR A 60 8.92 -26.54 5.60
C THR A 60 9.03 -26.47 4.08
N GLU A 61 9.63 -27.49 3.45
CA GLU A 61 9.82 -27.53 1.99
C GLU A 61 8.48 -27.62 1.25
N GLU A 62 7.53 -28.34 1.82
CA GLU A 62 6.20 -28.49 1.25
C GLU A 62 5.40 -27.20 1.41
N ILE A 63 5.53 -26.51 2.55
CA ILE A 63 4.94 -25.17 2.75
C ILE A 63 5.43 -24.20 1.67
N ILE A 64 6.74 -24.12 1.44
CA ILE A 64 7.32 -23.24 0.40
C ILE A 64 6.78 -23.58 -0.99
N ARG A 65 6.67 -24.88 -1.31
CA ARG A 65 6.15 -25.33 -2.60
C ARG A 65 4.69 -24.93 -2.78
N GLU A 66 3.85 -25.16 -1.78
CA GLU A 66 2.43 -24.85 -1.86
C GLU A 66 2.17 -23.35 -1.82
N GLU A 67 2.95 -22.57 -1.05
CA GLU A 67 2.90 -21.10 -1.08
C GLU A 67 3.19 -20.56 -2.48
N ARG A 68 4.26 -21.04 -3.13
CA ARG A 68 4.61 -20.63 -4.51
C ARG A 68 3.49 -20.95 -5.50
N LYS A 69 2.85 -22.12 -5.37
CA LYS A 69 1.70 -22.50 -6.20
C LYS A 69 0.49 -21.61 -5.92
N ALA A 70 0.18 -21.33 -4.66
CA ALA A 70 -0.92 -20.47 -4.26
C ALA A 70 -0.73 -19.03 -4.78
N TYR A 71 0.49 -18.51 -4.67
CA TYR A 71 0.86 -17.20 -5.21
C TYR A 71 0.71 -17.16 -6.74
N ALA A 72 1.27 -18.14 -7.45
CA ALA A 72 1.17 -18.22 -8.91
C ALA A 72 -0.27 -18.44 -9.40
N GLY A 73 -1.10 -19.14 -8.62
CA GLY A 73 -2.51 -19.39 -8.89
C GLY A 73 -3.45 -18.28 -8.41
N MET A 74 -2.95 -17.23 -7.76
CA MET A 74 -3.79 -16.17 -7.22
C MET A 74 -4.54 -15.46 -8.35
N PRO A 75 -5.88 -15.35 -8.28
CA PRO A 75 -6.64 -14.70 -9.35
C PRO A 75 -6.26 -13.23 -9.48
N LYS A 76 -6.03 -12.76 -10.72
CA LYS A 76 -5.75 -11.34 -11.01
C LYS A 76 -6.78 -10.41 -10.37
N LYS A 77 -8.06 -10.79 -10.40
CA LYS A 77 -9.17 -10.02 -9.77
C LYS A 77 -8.98 -9.80 -8.28
N THR A 78 -8.33 -10.74 -7.57
CA THR A 78 -8.04 -10.62 -6.14
C THR A 78 -7.03 -9.50 -5.92
N ILE A 79 -5.94 -9.50 -6.69
CA ILE A 79 -4.91 -8.46 -6.63
C ILE A 79 -5.52 -7.09 -6.95
N GLU A 80 -6.29 -6.98 -8.04
CA GLU A 80 -6.98 -5.74 -8.41
C GLU A 80 -7.91 -5.22 -7.30
N ASN A 81 -8.67 -6.11 -6.65
CA ASN A 81 -9.55 -5.74 -5.55
C ASN A 81 -8.76 -5.26 -4.31
N ILE A 82 -7.58 -5.83 -4.01
CA ILE A 82 -6.73 -5.39 -2.90
C ILE A 82 -6.17 -3.99 -3.19
N PHE A 83 -5.68 -3.72 -4.41
CA PHE A 83 -5.20 -2.39 -4.79
C PHE A 83 -6.29 -1.32 -4.74
N LEU A 84 -7.53 -1.64 -5.18
CA LEU A 84 -8.66 -0.72 -5.04
C LEU A 84 -9.04 -0.48 -3.59
N SER A 85 -8.90 -1.50 -2.73
CA SER A 85 -9.12 -1.35 -1.29
C SER A 85 -8.07 -0.43 -0.67
N LEU A 86 -6.79 -0.57 -1.04
CA LEU A 86 -5.72 0.30 -0.59
C LEU A 86 -5.96 1.76 -0.99
N GLN A 87 -6.40 2.00 -2.23
CA GLN A 87 -6.75 3.36 -2.68
C GLN A 87 -7.94 3.94 -1.90
N ASN A 88 -8.92 3.11 -1.51
CA ASN A 88 -9.98 3.54 -0.61
C ASN A 88 -9.46 3.89 0.79
N CYS A 89 -8.54 3.11 1.35
CA CYS A 89 -7.88 3.42 2.62
C CYS A 89 -7.22 4.80 2.54
N MET A 90 -6.39 5.02 1.51
CA MET A 90 -5.72 6.31 1.25
C MET A 90 -6.72 7.48 1.20
N ARG A 91 -7.85 7.34 0.50
CA ARG A 91 -8.89 8.38 0.44
C ARG A 91 -9.54 8.64 1.80
N CYS A 92 -9.75 7.61 2.61
CA CYS A 92 -10.31 7.77 3.95
C CYS A 92 -9.32 8.48 4.89
N VAL A 93 -8.06 8.08 4.86
CA VAL A 93 -6.98 8.73 5.64
C VAL A 93 -6.89 10.21 5.30
N LEU A 94 -6.90 10.57 4.00
CA LEU A 94 -6.92 11.98 3.58
C LEU A 94 -8.19 12.72 4.03
N SER A 95 -9.34 12.04 4.06
CA SER A 95 -10.62 12.64 4.47
C SER A 95 -10.75 12.82 6.00
N CYS A 96 -9.95 12.07 6.77
CA CYS A 96 -9.94 12.11 8.24
C CYS A 96 -8.63 12.70 8.80
N ASP A 97 -7.91 13.50 8.00
CA ASP A 97 -6.70 14.22 8.39
C ASP A 97 -5.63 13.31 9.03
N GLY A 98 -5.42 12.11 8.47
CA GLY A 98 -4.38 11.18 8.93
C GLY A 98 -4.81 10.21 10.03
N ARG A 99 -6.05 10.30 10.55
CA ARG A 99 -6.56 9.38 11.57
C ARG A 99 -6.85 7.98 11.02
N ASN A 100 -6.90 6.99 11.92
CA ASN A 100 -7.17 5.58 11.62
C ASN A 100 -8.55 5.09 12.09
N ASP A 101 -9.44 6.00 12.53
CA ASP A 101 -10.77 5.69 13.06
C ASP A 101 -11.87 5.60 11.97
N TYR A 102 -11.46 5.51 10.71
CA TYR A 102 -12.37 5.48 9.57
C TYR A 102 -12.92 4.07 9.31
N LYS A 103 -14.13 4.02 8.73
CA LYS A 103 -14.73 2.78 8.23
C LYS A 103 -14.52 2.69 6.73
N LEU A 104 -13.84 1.62 6.28
CA LEU A 104 -13.60 1.43 4.86
C LEU A 104 -14.92 1.20 4.09
N PRO A 105 -15.27 2.05 3.11
CA PRO A 105 -16.50 1.89 2.36
C PRO A 105 -16.45 0.66 1.44
N ARG A 106 -17.51 -0.16 1.45
CA ARG A 106 -17.65 -1.30 0.53
C ARG A 106 -18.01 -0.80 -0.87
N MET A 107 -17.09 -0.95 -1.82
CA MET A 107 -17.29 -0.47 -3.20
C MET A 107 -18.14 -1.40 -4.09
N GLY A 108 -18.37 -2.65 -3.67
CA GLY A 108 -19.09 -3.62 -4.50
C GLY A 108 -18.36 -3.93 -5.81
N THR A 109 -17.04 -4.16 -5.73
CA THR A 109 -16.14 -4.37 -6.88
C THR A 109 -16.65 -5.42 -7.87
N GLU A 110 -17.25 -6.51 -7.40
CA GLU A 110 -17.83 -7.54 -8.26
C GLU A 110 -19.03 -7.05 -9.10
N ALA A 111 -19.86 -6.15 -8.56
CA ALA A 111 -20.97 -5.57 -9.31
C ALA A 111 -20.44 -4.62 -10.40
N LEU A 112 -19.49 -3.74 -10.05
CA LEU A 112 -18.85 -2.84 -11.00
C LEU A 112 -18.13 -3.61 -12.11
N ARG A 113 -17.43 -4.69 -11.76
CA ARG A 113 -16.72 -5.54 -12.72
C ARG A 113 -17.67 -6.23 -13.70
N ARG A 114 -18.78 -6.79 -13.22
CA ARG A 114 -19.79 -7.42 -14.09
C ARG A 114 -20.40 -6.44 -15.10
N ASN A 115 -20.53 -5.17 -14.71
CA ASN A 115 -21.05 -4.12 -15.58
C ASN A 115 -19.97 -3.47 -16.47
N GLY A 116 -18.70 -3.89 -16.36
CA GLY A 116 -17.59 -3.26 -17.10
C GLY A 116 -17.25 -1.83 -16.63
N LEU A 117 -17.69 -1.45 -15.43
CA LEU A 117 -17.55 -0.10 -14.85
C LEU A 117 -16.50 -0.03 -13.73
N LEU A 118 -15.71 -1.10 -13.53
CA LEU A 118 -14.70 -1.09 -12.48
C LEU A 118 -13.54 -0.18 -12.88
N PRO A 119 -13.25 0.89 -12.11
CA PRO A 119 -12.14 1.76 -12.41
C PRO A 119 -10.82 1.05 -12.13
N GLN A 120 -9.77 1.39 -12.88
CA GLN A 120 -8.41 0.94 -12.59
C GLN A 120 -7.82 1.67 -11.37
N SER A 121 -8.17 2.95 -11.22
CA SER A 121 -7.77 3.79 -10.10
C SER A 121 -8.95 4.65 -9.63
N LEU A 122 -8.99 4.94 -8.33
CA LEU A 122 -10.03 5.76 -7.73
C LEU A 122 -9.64 7.23 -7.78
N PRO A 123 -10.55 8.11 -8.24
CA PRO A 123 -10.29 9.54 -8.19
C PRO A 123 -10.17 10.01 -6.74
N CYS A 124 -9.22 10.90 -6.50
CA CYS A 124 -9.11 11.66 -5.25
C CYS A 124 -9.82 13.01 -5.44
N ASP A 125 -10.59 13.42 -4.45
CA ASP A 125 -11.23 14.74 -4.46
C ASP A 125 -10.15 15.82 -4.26
N VAL A 126 -10.12 16.81 -5.15
CA VAL A 126 -9.09 17.85 -5.17
C VAL A 126 -9.10 18.70 -3.90
N GLU A 127 -10.27 18.95 -3.31
CA GLU A 127 -10.41 19.72 -2.08
C GLU A 127 -9.88 18.92 -0.89
N VAL A 128 -10.16 17.62 -0.85
CA VAL A 128 -9.61 16.69 0.16
C VAL A 128 -8.09 16.63 0.05
N TYR A 129 -7.57 16.51 -1.16
CA TYR A 129 -6.13 16.49 -1.41
C TYR A 129 -5.47 17.81 -0.97
N ASN A 130 -6.00 18.95 -1.41
CA ASN A 130 -5.47 20.27 -1.08
C ASN A 130 -5.47 20.53 0.43
N ARG A 131 -6.54 20.14 1.12
CA ARG A 131 -6.61 20.23 2.59
C ARG A 131 -5.53 19.39 3.25
N ALA A 132 -5.36 18.13 2.85
CA ALA A 132 -4.33 17.26 3.41
C ALA A 132 -2.91 17.82 3.16
N VAL A 133 -2.64 18.36 1.97
CA VAL A 133 -1.37 19.02 1.65
C VAL A 133 -1.14 20.25 2.52
N ALA A 134 -2.18 21.06 2.77
CA ALA A 134 -2.09 22.22 3.65
C ALA A 134 -1.73 21.81 5.09
N THR A 135 -2.43 20.82 5.64
CA THR A 135 -2.14 20.28 6.99
C THR A 135 -0.69 19.79 7.11
N LEU A 136 -0.21 19.03 6.12
CA LEU A 136 1.16 18.51 6.12
C LEU A 136 2.23 19.61 6.04
N ARG A 137 1.92 20.75 5.42
CA ARG A 137 2.82 21.90 5.32
C ARG A 137 2.86 22.70 6.63
N GLU A 138 1.74 22.79 7.34
CA GLU A 138 1.66 23.49 8.63
C GLU A 138 2.41 22.76 9.73
N GLU A 139 2.36 21.42 9.73
CA GLU A 139 2.95 20.58 10.78
C GLU A 139 4.44 20.22 10.56
N ASP A 140 5.07 20.73 9.49
CA ASP A 140 6.47 20.48 9.09
C ASP A 140 6.85 18.99 8.88
N TYR A 141 5.86 18.08 8.83
CA TYR A 141 6.06 16.63 8.65
C TYR A 141 6.52 16.22 7.24
N GLY A 142 6.53 17.14 6.25
CA GLY A 142 6.65 16.77 4.83
C GLY A 142 7.63 17.56 3.97
N ARG A 143 8.33 18.57 4.51
CA ARG A 143 9.15 19.47 3.69
C ARG A 143 10.33 18.78 3.00
N HIS A 144 10.89 17.75 3.64
CA HIS A 144 11.95 16.91 3.07
C HIS A 144 11.41 15.73 2.25
N LEU A 145 10.25 15.17 2.61
CA LEU A 145 9.82 13.84 2.11
C LEU A 145 9.02 13.89 0.80
N PHE A 146 8.34 14.99 0.49
CA PHE A 146 7.37 15.01 -0.62
C PHE A 146 7.41 16.25 -1.52
N PHE A 147 8.09 17.33 -1.11
CA PHE A 147 7.99 18.64 -1.78
C PHE A 147 9.33 19.35 -1.94
N THR A 148 10.39 18.63 -2.33
CA THR A 148 11.57 19.31 -2.88
C THR A 148 11.18 19.86 -4.25
N GLU A 149 11.24 21.19 -4.38
CA GLU A 149 11.14 21.87 -5.66
C GLU A 149 12.14 21.25 -6.64
N GLN A 150 11.69 20.95 -7.87
CA GLN A 150 12.61 20.54 -8.93
C GLN A 150 13.66 21.64 -9.12
N PRO A 151 14.95 21.30 -9.30
CA PRO A 151 15.96 22.29 -9.55
C PRO A 151 15.58 23.07 -10.82
N THR A 152 15.40 24.38 -10.68
CA THR A 152 15.29 25.27 -11.83
C THR A 152 16.60 25.19 -12.61
N SER A 153 16.45 24.90 -13.90
CA SER A 153 17.51 24.90 -14.93
C SER A 153 18.39 26.13 -14.92
#